data_AF-A0A931ZIV2-F1
#
_entry.id   AF-A0A931ZIV2-F1
#
_cell.length_a   1.000
_cell.length_b   1.000
_cell.length_c   1.000
_cell.angle_alpha   90.00
_cell.angle_beta   90.00
_cell.angle_gamma   90.00
#
_symmetry.space_group_name_H-M   'P 1'
#
loop_
_entity.id
_entity.type
_entity.pdbx_description
1 polymer ?
#
loop_
_entity_poly.entity_id
_entity_poly.type
_entity_poly.pdbx_seq_one_letter_code
_entity_poly.pdbx_strand_id
1 'polypeptide(L)'
;MTKKQNNSNLEAMRHSAEHVLTFAMLKTYPGLLPAMGPATDDGFYFDFDFEGKIQEKDFARIEKKMQEIVLNDYPITHQELSIRQARKLFAGNPYKLEWLDEIEKRGENAS
;
A
#
# COMPACT_ATOMS: atom_id res chain seq x y z
N MET A 1 -17.79 -24.25 7.18
CA MET A 1 -17.10 -22.95 7.18
C MET A 1 -18.13 -21.89 6.85
N THR A 2 -18.36 -20.92 7.74
CA THR A 2 -19.48 -19.96 7.63
C THR A 2 -19.12 -18.81 6.70
N LYS A 3 -20.09 -18.29 5.95
CA LYS A 3 -19.97 -17.16 4.99
C LYS A 3 -19.16 -15.96 5.53
N LYS A 4 -19.20 -15.72 6.85
CA LYS A 4 -18.52 -14.61 7.51
C LYS A 4 -16.99 -14.76 7.59
N GLN A 5 -16.46 -16.00 7.67
CA GLN A 5 -15.02 -16.28 7.65
C GLN A 5 -14.41 -16.21 6.25
N ASN A 6 -15.18 -16.56 5.21
CA ASN A 6 -14.68 -16.46 3.84
C ASN A 6 -14.49 -15.01 3.38
N ASN A 7 -15.33 -14.09 3.84
CA ASN A 7 -15.20 -12.67 3.50
C ASN A 7 -13.95 -12.02 4.11
N SER A 8 -13.57 -12.35 5.36
CA SER A 8 -12.39 -11.75 5.98
C SER A 8 -11.07 -12.23 5.34
N ASN A 9 -11.01 -13.49 4.89
CA ASN A 9 -9.84 -14.00 4.20
C ASN A 9 -9.65 -13.35 2.82
N LEU A 10 -10.75 -13.11 2.10
CA LEU A 10 -10.70 -12.40 0.82
C LEU A 10 -10.33 -10.93 1.02
N GLU A 11 -10.84 -10.27 2.06
CA GLU A 11 -10.47 -8.90 2.41
C GLU A 11 -8.97 -8.78 2.74
N ALA A 12 -8.44 -9.68 3.57
CA ALA A 12 -7.01 -9.73 3.88
C ALA A 12 -6.14 -9.99 2.64
N MET A 13 -6.60 -10.88 1.74
CA MET A 13 -5.92 -11.15 0.47
C MET A 13 -5.93 -9.92 -0.44
N ARG A 14 -7.06 -9.20 -0.52
CA ARG A 14 -7.18 -7.96 -1.30
C ARG A 14 -6.32 -6.84 -0.73
N HIS A 15 -6.26 -6.71 0.59
CA HIS A 15 -5.35 -5.76 1.23
C HIS A 15 -3.88 -6.11 0.95
N SER A 16 -3.52 -7.39 0.99
CA SER A 16 -2.17 -7.83 0.61
C SER A 16 -1.87 -7.54 -0.87
N ALA A 17 -2.86 -7.72 -1.76
CA ALA A 17 -2.72 -7.42 -3.18
C ALA A 17 -2.55 -5.91 -3.45
N GLU A 18 -3.18 -5.06 -2.65
CA GLU A 18 -2.92 -3.61 -2.65
C GLU A 18 -1.45 -3.32 -2.34
N HIS A 19 -0.87 -3.91 -1.27
CA HIS A 19 0.55 -3.72 -0.95
C HIS A 19 1.47 -4.17 -2.10
N VAL A 20 1.12 -5.25 -2.79
CA VAL A 20 1.85 -5.73 -3.98
C VAL A 20 1.78 -4.69 -5.12
N LEU A 21 0.61 -4.10 -5.37
CA LEU A 21 0.46 -3.01 -6.35
C LEU A 21 1.32 -1.81 -5.96
N THR A 22 1.23 -1.36 -4.70
CA THR A 22 2.02 -0.25 -4.18
C THR A 22 3.52 -0.50 -4.36
N PHE A 23 4.00 -1.72 -4.06
CA PHE A 23 5.40 -2.06 -4.26
C PHE A 23 5.80 -2.09 -5.74
N ALA A 24 4.93 -2.61 -6.62
CA ALA A 24 5.16 -2.63 -8.06
C ALA A 24 5.26 -1.21 -8.63
N MET A 25 4.39 -0.31 -8.18
CA MET A 25 4.34 1.09 -8.61
C MET A 25 5.60 1.84 -8.19
N LEU A 26 6.01 1.73 -6.92
CA LEU A 26 7.24 2.32 -6.40
C LEU A 26 8.50 1.84 -7.15
N LYS A 27 8.52 0.57 -7.59
CA LYS A 27 9.63 0.01 -8.39
C LYS A 27 9.62 0.45 -9.84
N THR A 28 8.45 0.78 -10.39
CA THR A 28 8.27 1.09 -11.81
C THR A 28 8.36 2.58 -12.10
N TYR A 29 7.90 3.42 -11.17
CA TYR A 29 7.79 4.87 -11.35
C TYR A 29 8.56 5.60 -10.24
N PRO A 30 9.84 5.94 -10.47
CA PRO A 30 10.62 6.73 -9.52
C PRO A 30 9.94 8.09 -9.24
N GLY A 31 9.92 8.49 -7.97
CA GLY A 31 9.31 9.76 -7.54
C GLY A 31 7.80 9.71 -7.32
N LEU A 32 7.14 8.58 -7.60
CA LEU A 32 5.74 8.38 -7.26
C LEU A 32 5.55 8.28 -5.74
N LEU A 33 4.57 9.01 -5.22
CA LEU A 33 4.27 9.12 -3.80
C LEU A 33 2.97 8.37 -3.46
N PRO A 34 3.02 7.32 -2.62
CA PRO A 34 1.83 6.60 -2.22
C PRO A 34 1.05 7.35 -1.14
N ALA A 35 -0.26 7.56 -1.35
CA ALA A 35 -1.16 8.15 -0.38
C ALA A 35 -1.88 7.09 0.47
N MET A 36 -2.95 6.49 -0.05
CA MET A 36 -3.81 5.53 0.67
C MET A 36 -4.44 4.52 -0.28
N GLY A 37 -4.67 3.29 0.17
CA GLY A 37 -5.42 2.30 -0.60
C GLY A 37 -6.08 1.26 0.29
N PRO A 38 -7.42 1.18 0.31
CA PRO A 38 -8.14 0.18 1.05
C PRO A 38 -8.45 -1.05 0.17
N ALA A 39 -8.64 -2.18 0.83
CA ALA A 39 -9.40 -3.27 0.23
C ALA A 39 -10.87 -2.85 0.11
N THR A 40 -11.57 -3.37 -0.90
CA THR A 40 -13.00 -3.14 -1.13
C THR A 40 -13.74 -4.46 -1.27
N ASP A 41 -15.06 -4.40 -1.32
CA ASP A 41 -15.93 -5.58 -1.47
C ASP A 41 -15.72 -6.31 -2.82
N ASP A 42 -15.19 -5.61 -3.83
CA ASP A 42 -14.98 -6.17 -5.17
C ASP A 42 -13.49 -6.27 -5.56
N GLY A 43 -12.59 -5.62 -4.83
CA GLY A 43 -11.17 -5.63 -5.17
C GLY A 43 -10.35 -4.76 -4.22
N PHE A 44 -9.51 -3.91 -4.79
CA PHE A 44 -8.68 -2.95 -4.06
C PHE A 44 -8.29 -1.82 -5.00
N TYR A 45 -7.88 -0.69 -4.43
CA TYR A 45 -7.28 0.41 -5.18
C TYR A 45 -6.20 1.07 -4.34
N PHE A 46 -5.38 1.91 -4.96
CA PHE A 46 -4.42 2.75 -4.26
C PHE A 46 -4.25 4.08 -4.97
N ASP A 47 -4.25 5.15 -4.19
CA ASP A 47 -4.05 6.52 -4.66
C ASP A 47 -2.57 6.87 -4.67
N PHE A 48 -2.10 7.35 -5.83
CA PHE A 48 -0.71 7.76 -6.05
C PHE A 48 -0.66 9.19 -6.55
N ASP A 49 0.28 9.96 -6.02
CA ASP A 49 0.69 11.23 -6.59
C ASP A 49 1.93 11.04 -7.45
N PHE A 50 1.86 11.49 -8.70
CA PHE A 50 2.90 11.30 -9.69
C PHE A 50 2.77 12.37 -10.77
N GLU A 51 3.87 13.06 -11.08
CA GLU A 51 3.89 14.11 -12.11
C GLU A 51 3.64 13.57 -13.53
N GLY A 52 3.91 12.28 -13.76
CA GLY A 52 3.70 11.62 -15.04
C GLY A 52 2.26 11.20 -15.28
N LYS A 53 2.04 10.49 -16.40
CA LYS A 53 0.74 9.90 -16.73
C LYS A 53 0.86 8.41 -16.87
N ILE A 54 -0.08 7.69 -16.26
CA ILE A 54 -0.27 6.26 -16.43
C ILE A 54 -1.49 6.07 -17.32
N GLN A 55 -1.35 5.25 -18.35
CA GLN A 55 -2.41 4.94 -19.31
C GLN A 55 -2.64 3.43 -19.35
N GLU A 56 -3.74 3.00 -19.97
CA GLU A 56 -4.08 1.58 -20.07
C GLU A 56 -2.96 0.71 -20.67
N LYS A 57 -2.19 1.28 -21.62
CA LYS A 57 -1.02 0.60 -22.21
C LYS A 57 0.08 0.24 -21.21
N ASP A 58 0.11 0.91 -20.06
CA ASP A 58 1.09 0.66 -19.00
C ASP A 58 0.65 -0.44 -18.03
N PHE A 59 -0.64 -0.83 -18.04
CA PHE A 59 -1.20 -1.80 -17.09
C PHE A 59 -0.54 -3.17 -17.20
N ALA A 60 -0.30 -3.67 -18.42
CA ALA A 60 0.37 -4.94 -18.63
C ALA A 60 1.78 -4.98 -18.01
N ARG A 61 2.50 -3.85 -17.99
CA ARG A 61 3.81 -3.75 -17.33
C ARG A 61 3.68 -3.77 -15.81
N ILE A 62 2.70 -3.08 -15.27
CA ILE A 62 2.43 -3.02 -13.82
C ILE A 62 2.03 -4.41 -13.31
N GLU A 63 1.07 -5.07 -13.97
CA GLU A 63 0.63 -6.43 -13.62
C GLU A 63 1.78 -7.43 -13.68
N LYS A 64 2.63 -7.37 -14.71
CA LYS A 64 3.82 -8.21 -14.79
C LYS A 64 4.75 -7.99 -13.60
N LYS A 65 4.97 -6.73 -13.20
CA LYS A 65 5.80 -6.41 -12.02
C LYS A 65 5.17 -6.94 -10.73
N MET A 66 3.84 -6.86 -10.59
CA MET A 66 3.13 -7.45 -9.45
C MET A 66 3.32 -8.98 -9.39
N GLN A 67 3.18 -9.66 -10.52
CA GLN A 67 3.42 -11.11 -10.61
C GLN A 67 4.87 -11.47 -10.24
N GLU A 68 5.85 -10.71 -10.73
CA GLU A 68 7.25 -10.88 -10.34
C GLU A 68 7.43 -10.75 -8.81
N ILE A 69 6.82 -9.76 -8.18
CA ILE A 69 6.89 -9.55 -6.73
C ILE A 69 6.29 -10.74 -5.96
N VAL A 70 5.13 -11.24 -6.40
CA VAL A 70 4.49 -12.41 -5.79
C VAL A 70 5.39 -13.65 -5.90
N LEU A 71 6.00 -13.88 -7.07
CA LEU A 71 6.90 -15.02 -7.30
C LEU A 71 8.21 -14.95 -6.50
N ASN A 72 8.64 -13.76 -6.11
CA ASN A 72 9.84 -13.58 -5.28
C ASN A 72 9.61 -13.95 -3.80
N ASP A 73 8.36 -14.17 -3.38
CA ASP A 73 7.98 -14.64 -2.03
C ASP A 73 8.65 -13.83 -0.90
N TYR A 74 8.60 -12.50 -1.03
CA TYR A 74 9.18 -11.61 -0.02
C TYR A 74 8.48 -11.80 1.33
N PRO A 75 9.24 -11.85 2.45
CA PRO A 75 8.63 -11.91 3.76
C PRO A 75 7.87 -10.61 4.05
N ILE A 76 6.59 -10.74 4.40
CA ILE A 76 5.80 -9.63 4.94
C ILE A 76 6.05 -9.57 6.44
N THR A 77 6.57 -8.44 6.91
CA THR A 77 6.85 -8.22 8.34
C THR A 77 6.07 -7.01 8.83
N HIS A 78 5.50 -7.13 10.03
CA HIS A 78 4.81 -6.05 10.70
C HIS A 78 5.72 -5.45 11.77
N GLN A 79 5.76 -4.12 11.87
CA GLN A 79 6.56 -3.41 12.88
C GLN A 79 5.75 -2.26 13.45
N GLU A 80 5.54 -2.26 14.76
CA GLU A 80 5.02 -1.08 15.45
C GLU A 80 6.14 -0.05 15.59
N LEU A 81 5.89 1.16 15.08
CA LEU A 81 6.84 2.26 15.13
C LEU A 81 6.28 3.38 15.99
N SER A 82 7.17 4.01 16.77
CA SER A 82 6.83 5.31 17.37
C SER A 82 6.60 6.34 16.26
N ILE A 83 5.72 7.31 16.49
CA ILE A 83 5.46 8.41 15.55
C ILE A 83 6.77 9.07 15.08
N ARG A 84 7.73 9.26 15.99
CA ARG A 84 9.05 9.81 15.67
C ARG A 84 9.85 8.93 14.69
N GLN A 85 9.80 7.60 14.81
CA GLN A 85 10.45 6.69 13.87
C GLN A 85 9.73 6.70 12.51
N ALA A 86 8.41 6.64 12.52
CA ALA A 86 7.59 6.69 11.31
C ALA A 86 7.81 7.99 10.52
N ARG A 87 7.88 9.15 11.19
CA ARG A 87 8.17 10.44 10.53
C ARG A 87 9.53 10.47 9.84
N LYS A 88 10.55 9.81 10.41
CA LYS A 88 11.86 9.69 9.75
C LYS A 88 11.79 8.79 8.53
N LEU A 89 11.06 7.68 8.63
CA LEU A 89 10.89 6.73 7.53
C LEU A 89 10.15 7.37 6.34
N PHE A 90 9.12 8.16 6.63
CA PHE A 90 8.25 8.77 5.63
C PHE A 90 8.55 10.26 5.36
N ALA A 91 9.74 10.76 5.72
CA ALA A 91 10.08 12.19 5.63
C ALA A 91 9.92 12.78 4.22
N GLY A 92 10.03 11.95 3.18
CA GLY A 92 9.85 12.36 1.77
C GLY A 92 8.43 12.23 1.23
N ASN A 93 7.46 11.82 2.05
CA ASN A 93 6.07 11.62 1.61
C ASN A 93 5.12 12.49 2.45
N PRO A 94 4.65 13.63 1.92
CA PRO A 94 3.81 14.57 2.66
C PRO A 94 2.48 13.93 3.11
N TYR A 95 1.88 13.09 2.27
CA TYR A 95 0.64 12.38 2.62
C TYR A 95 0.81 11.51 3.86
N LYS A 96 1.89 10.73 3.93
CA LYS A 96 2.15 9.88 5.11
C LYS A 96 2.44 10.71 6.36
N LEU A 97 3.07 11.88 6.23
CA LEU A 97 3.31 12.77 7.36
C LEU A 97 2.01 13.36 7.92
N GLU A 98 1.09 13.79 7.05
CA GLU A 98 -0.24 14.26 7.46
C GLU A 98 -1.02 13.16 8.19
N TRP A 99 -0.95 11.92 7.69
CA TRP A 99 -1.57 10.79 8.37
C TRP A 99 -0.98 10.53 9.76
N LEU A 100 0.34 10.68 9.92
CA LEU A 100 0.98 10.57 11.23
C LEU A 100 0.55 11.69 12.19
N ASP A 101 0.28 12.90 11.69
CA ASP A 101 -0.30 13.98 12.51
C ASP A 101 -1.66 13.59 13.07
N GLU A 102 -2.51 12.96 12.24
CA GLU A 102 -3.84 12.50 12.66
C GLU A 102 -3.77 11.33 13.66
N ILE A 103 -2.85 10.36 13.45
CA ILE A 103 -2.61 9.26 14.39
C ILE A 103 -2.12 9.80 15.74
N GLU A 104 -1.20 10.77 15.72
CA GLU A 104 -0.66 11.42 16.93
C GLU A 104 -1.75 12.16 17.70
N LYS A 105 -2.67 12.87 17.02
CA LYS A 105 -3.83 13.52 17.65
C LYS A 105 -4.76 12.51 18.33
N ARG A 106 -4.89 11.29 17.80
CA ARG A 106 -5.67 10.20 18.41
C ARG A 106 -4.94 9.51 19.57
N GLY A 107 -3.64 9.74 19.74
CA GLY A 107 -2.82 9.09 20.76
C GLY A 107 -2.51 7.62 20.45
N GLU A 108 -2.51 7.24 19.18
CA GLU A 108 -2.26 5.88 18.70
C GLU A 108 -0.79 5.70 18.26
N ASN A 109 -0.32 4.45 18.18
CA ASN A 109 0.95 4.11 17.53
C ASN A 109 0.74 3.92 16.02
N ALA A 110 1.80 4.11 15.23
CA ALA A 110 1.78 3.79 13.81
C ALA A 110 2.15 2.31 13.60
N SER A 111 1.31 1.59 12.86
CA SER A 111 1.45 0.17 12.50
C SER A 111 1.39 -0.01 10.99
#